data_AF-A0A1Y6BL45-F1
#
_entry.id   AF-A0A1Y6BL45-F1
#
_cell.length_a   1.000
_cell.length_b   1.000
_cell.length_c   1.000
_cell.angle_alpha   90.00
_cell.angle_beta   90.00
_cell.angle_gamma   90.00
#
_symmetry.space_group_name_H-M   'P 1'
#
loop_
_entity.id
_entity.type
_entity.pdbx_description
1 polymer ?
#
loop_
_entity_poly.entity_id
_entity_poly.type
_entity_poly.pdbx_seq_one_letter_code
_entity_poly.pdbx_strand_id
1 'polypeptide(L)'
;MAWACGISIIFVISSLSACSSQESPPPEEPSFEDLDAAEEADPLLEDITETVTSGANNDGEIIHPEDMKPWTLKAMVMTAKKPPEEELIRCRNEIFAITQETFNESGLLVAKEKIFADVNQNRIRYHWCFYFSMMVVDSKLKSDAMGKSIKERLSGFHKEMKALWILASTLDQAFQQERYFPYLRQRYIEISEMYFARRLNPIQDPLGSKAKPKAERPASEFE
;
A
#
# COMPACT_ATOMS: atom_id res chain seq x y z
N MET A 1 31.33 -13.05 -51.29
CA MET A 1 31.04 -11.67 -50.87
C MET A 1 31.40 -11.57 -49.40
N ALA A 2 32.51 -10.89 -49.09
CA ALA A 2 33.05 -10.76 -47.74
C ALA A 2 32.70 -9.37 -47.20
N TRP A 3 32.09 -9.30 -46.02
CA TRP A 3 31.82 -8.04 -45.30
C TRP A 3 32.68 -8.04 -44.04
N ALA A 4 33.64 -7.11 -44.00
CA ALA A 4 34.53 -6.88 -42.89
C ALA A 4 33.81 -6.05 -41.81
N CYS A 5 33.82 -6.55 -40.58
CA CYS A 5 33.34 -5.85 -39.39
C CYS A 5 34.40 -4.85 -38.93
N GLY A 6 34.14 -3.56 -39.07
CA GLY A 6 34.97 -2.48 -38.53
C GLY A 6 34.69 -2.29 -37.05
N ILE A 7 35.65 -2.68 -36.21
CA ILE A 7 35.68 -2.42 -34.77
C ILE A 7 36.23 -1.01 -34.58
N SER A 8 35.43 -0.09 -34.02
CA SER A 8 35.91 1.20 -33.52
C SER A 8 35.99 1.16 -32.00
N ILE A 9 37.21 1.06 -31.50
CA ILE A 9 37.57 1.24 -30.09
C ILE A 9 37.72 2.75 -29.86
N ILE A 10 36.93 3.32 -28.96
CA ILE A 10 37.17 4.67 -28.43
C ILE A 10 37.60 4.52 -26.96
N PHE A 11 38.90 4.73 -26.73
CA PHE A 11 39.47 5.05 -25.43
C PHE A 11 39.21 6.53 -25.14
N VAL A 12 38.58 6.85 -24.01
CA VAL A 12 38.73 8.18 -23.40
C VAL A 12 39.20 7.99 -21.96
N ILE A 13 40.34 8.63 -21.73
CA ILE A 13 41.22 8.57 -20.58
C ILE A 13 40.84 9.70 -19.61
N SER A 14 40.87 9.36 -18.32
CA SER A 14 41.18 10.19 -17.14
C SER A 14 40.47 11.51 -16.89
N SER A 15 39.84 11.60 -15.71
CA SER A 15 40.10 12.70 -14.78
C SER A 15 40.00 12.17 -13.35
N LEU A 16 41.17 11.96 -12.75
CA LEU A 16 41.36 11.76 -11.31
C LEU A 16 40.90 13.03 -10.60
N SER A 17 39.78 12.95 -9.87
CA SER A 17 39.36 14.00 -8.95
C SER A 17 39.99 13.72 -7.60
N ALA A 18 40.86 14.63 -7.16
CA ALA A 18 41.57 14.57 -5.90
C ALA A 18 40.59 14.63 -4.72
N CYS A 19 40.63 13.61 -3.86
CA CYS A 19 40.01 13.65 -2.54
C CYS A 19 40.78 14.65 -1.66
N SER A 20 40.14 15.77 -1.33
CA SER A 20 40.56 16.62 -0.23
C SER A 20 39.90 16.09 1.04
N SER A 21 40.67 15.41 1.89
CA SER A 21 40.24 14.98 3.22
C SER A 21 40.13 16.22 4.12
N GLN A 22 38.91 16.69 4.33
CA GLN A 22 38.59 17.68 5.36
C GLN A 22 38.17 16.91 6.62
N GLU A 23 39.12 16.78 7.54
CA GLU A 23 38.95 16.21 8.87
C GLU A 23 37.92 17.07 9.63
N SER A 24 36.73 16.51 9.85
CA SER A 24 35.69 17.15 10.64
C SER A 24 35.90 16.78 12.11
N PRO A 25 35.82 17.73 13.05
CA PRO A 25 35.95 17.41 14.47
C PRO A 25 34.80 16.48 14.92
N PRO A 26 35.05 15.59 15.89
CA PRO A 26 34.05 14.67 16.38
C PRO A 26 32.88 15.43 17.03
N PRO A 27 31.63 14.96 16.85
CA PRO A 27 30.47 15.55 17.52
C PRO A 27 30.56 15.31 19.02
N GLU A 28 30.32 16.36 19.81
CA GLU A 28 30.13 16.27 21.26
C GLU A 28 28.94 15.35 21.57
N GLU A 29 29.18 14.35 22.41
CA GLU A 29 28.14 13.45 22.90
C GLU A 29 27.19 14.23 23.84
N PRO A 30 25.86 14.11 23.68
CA PRO A 30 24.94 14.61 24.68
C PRO A 30 25.06 13.78 25.96
N SER A 31 25.47 14.42 27.05
CA SER A 31 25.44 13.86 28.40
C SER A 31 24.00 13.48 28.77
N PHE A 32 23.79 12.19 29.00
CA PHE A 32 22.51 11.61 29.42
C PHE A 32 22.49 11.55 30.96
N GLU A 33 22.33 12.70 31.59
CA GLU A 33 21.95 12.79 33.01
C GLU A 33 20.68 13.64 33.09
N ASP A 34 19.75 13.16 33.91
CA ASP A 34 18.45 13.74 34.27
C ASP A 34 17.28 13.55 33.28
N LEU A 35 16.51 12.48 33.49
CA LEU A 35 15.07 12.56 33.81
C LEU A 35 14.51 11.17 34.10
N ASP A 36 14.73 10.73 35.33
CA ASP A 36 13.87 9.78 36.03
C ASP A 36 12.49 10.40 36.31
N ALA A 37 11.51 9.51 36.48
CA ALA A 37 10.19 9.70 37.09
C ALA A 37 9.07 10.34 36.25
N ALA A 38 8.18 9.49 35.74
CA ALA A 38 6.75 9.53 36.05
C ALA A 38 6.07 8.25 35.55
N GLU A 39 6.10 7.25 36.41
CA GLU A 39 5.19 6.12 36.43
C GLU A 39 3.84 6.61 36.97
N GLU A 40 2.79 6.63 36.15
CA GLU A 40 1.42 6.52 36.64
C GLU A 40 0.67 5.53 35.74
N ALA A 41 0.38 4.38 36.35
CA ALA A 41 -0.50 3.37 35.83
C ALA A 41 -1.96 3.86 35.93
N ASP A 42 -2.72 3.73 34.85
CA ASP A 42 -4.18 3.88 34.86
C ASP A 42 -4.81 2.48 34.92
N PRO A 43 -5.48 2.09 36.02
CA PRO A 43 -6.11 0.79 36.18
C PRO A 43 -7.61 0.92 35.90
N LEU A 44 -8.04 0.77 34.65
CA LEU A 44 -9.47 0.66 34.35
C LEU A 44 -9.70 -0.03 32.99
N LEU A 45 -9.80 -1.36 33.04
CA LEU A 45 -10.77 -2.18 32.30
C LEU A 45 -10.49 -3.67 32.62
N GLU A 46 -10.72 -4.05 33.87
CA GLU A 46 -11.19 -5.40 34.15
C GLU A 46 -12.66 -5.50 33.72
N ASP A 47 -13.05 -6.73 33.37
CA ASP A 47 -14.43 -7.22 33.32
C ASP A 47 -15.19 -7.15 31.99
N ILE A 48 -14.81 -8.05 31.05
CA ILE A 48 -15.78 -8.82 30.24
C ILE A 48 -15.19 -10.22 30.02
N THR A 49 -15.10 -10.99 31.10
CA THR A 49 -15.08 -12.46 31.02
C THR A 49 -16.44 -12.96 31.41
N GLU A 50 -17.40 -12.93 30.48
CA GLU A 50 -18.58 -13.78 30.57
C GLU A 50 -19.23 -14.02 29.21
N THR A 51 -19.37 -15.30 28.90
CA THR A 51 -20.44 -15.89 28.07
C THR A 51 -20.32 -15.77 26.54
N VAL A 52 -19.53 -16.67 25.92
CA VAL A 52 -19.98 -17.39 24.71
C VAL A 52 -19.52 -18.85 24.82
N THR A 53 -20.30 -19.64 25.57
CA THR A 53 -20.44 -21.07 25.29
C THR A 53 -21.74 -21.26 24.52
N SER A 54 -21.74 -22.23 23.62
CA SER A 54 -22.88 -22.74 22.84
C SER A 54 -23.25 -21.98 21.57
N GLY A 55 -23.02 -22.64 20.43
CA GLY A 55 -23.50 -22.21 19.13
C GLY A 55 -22.82 -22.90 17.95
N ALA A 56 -22.49 -24.20 18.07
CA ALA A 56 -22.16 -25.01 16.91
C ALA A 56 -23.45 -25.25 16.11
N ASN A 57 -23.82 -24.29 15.25
CA ASN A 57 -24.84 -24.47 14.23
C ASN A 57 -24.14 -24.69 12.89
N ASN A 58 -24.56 -25.77 12.23
CA ASN A 58 -23.84 -26.52 11.20
C ASN A 58 -24.24 -26.09 9.78
N ASP A 59 -24.62 -24.84 9.58
CA ASP A 59 -25.13 -24.37 8.30
C ASP A 59 -24.37 -23.10 7.92
N GLY A 60 -23.82 -23.07 6.70
CA GLY A 60 -22.95 -22.00 6.19
C GLY A 60 -23.65 -20.65 6.07
N GLU A 61 -23.92 -20.02 7.20
CA GLU A 61 -24.57 -18.72 7.30
C GLU A 61 -23.56 -17.62 6.97
N ILE A 62 -23.80 -16.97 5.84
CA ILE A 62 -23.03 -15.85 5.33
C ILE A 62 -23.39 -14.64 6.19
N ILE A 63 -22.48 -14.23 7.08
CA ILE A 63 -22.68 -13.04 7.90
C ILE A 63 -22.68 -11.79 7.00
N HIS A 64 -23.73 -10.98 7.10
CA HIS A 64 -23.92 -9.81 6.26
C HIS A 64 -22.97 -8.65 6.63
N PRO A 65 -22.44 -7.90 5.64
CA PRO A 65 -21.39 -6.90 5.86
C PRO A 65 -21.82 -5.67 6.68
N GLU A 66 -23.13 -5.48 6.86
CA GLU A 66 -23.72 -4.28 7.44
C GLU A 66 -23.68 -4.29 8.98
N ASP A 67 -23.42 -5.46 9.57
CA ASP A 67 -23.38 -5.69 11.02
C ASP A 67 -21.97 -5.65 11.65
N MET A 68 -20.92 -5.30 10.88
CA MET A 68 -19.51 -5.51 11.30
C MET A 68 -18.76 -4.24 11.74
N LYS A 69 -18.07 -4.32 12.89
CA LYS A 69 -17.26 -3.22 13.47
C LYS A 69 -15.92 -3.00 12.71
N PRO A 70 -15.26 -1.82 12.81
CA PRO A 70 -14.06 -1.49 12.03
C PRO A 70 -12.82 -2.38 12.26
N TRP A 71 -12.68 -3.04 13.41
CA TRP A 71 -11.54 -3.95 13.69
C TRP A 71 -11.70 -5.35 13.05
N THR A 72 -12.83 -5.61 12.39
CA THR A 72 -13.17 -6.89 11.74
C THR A 72 -12.38 -7.13 10.45
N LEU A 73 -11.57 -6.16 10.00
CA LEU A 73 -10.53 -6.37 8.97
C LEU A 73 -9.56 -7.50 9.34
N LYS A 74 -9.35 -7.74 10.63
CA LYS A 74 -8.55 -8.85 11.16
C LYS A 74 -9.24 -10.22 11.01
N ALA A 75 -10.55 -10.25 10.78
CA ALA A 75 -11.35 -11.47 10.66
C ALA A 75 -11.83 -11.74 9.22
N MET A 76 -11.98 -10.72 8.38
CA MET A 76 -12.69 -10.85 7.10
C MET A 76 -12.02 -11.72 6.04
N VAL A 77 -10.70 -11.99 6.10
CA VAL A 77 -10.03 -12.87 5.12
C VAL A 77 -8.81 -13.62 5.68
N MET A 78 -8.85 -14.01 6.95
CA MET A 78 -7.80 -14.84 7.56
C MET A 78 -8.21 -16.32 7.67
N THR A 79 -9.12 -16.79 6.82
CA THR A 79 -9.58 -18.19 6.82
C THR A 79 -8.67 -19.12 6.02
N ALA A 80 -7.88 -18.57 5.09
CA ALA A 80 -6.90 -19.31 4.31
C ALA A 80 -5.49 -19.12 4.86
N LYS A 81 -4.70 -20.19 4.90
CA LYS A 81 -3.29 -20.15 5.32
C LYS A 81 -2.53 -19.10 4.49
N LYS A 82 -1.89 -18.14 5.18
CA LYS A 82 -1.02 -17.14 4.56
C LYS A 82 0.07 -17.83 3.73
N PRO A 83 0.27 -17.46 2.44
CA PRO A 83 1.39 -17.94 1.64
C PRO A 83 2.74 -17.58 2.28
N PRO A 84 3.82 -18.31 1.95
CA PRO A 84 5.17 -17.93 2.34
C PRO A 84 5.50 -16.50 1.91
N GLU A 85 6.34 -15.80 2.68
CA GLU A 85 6.66 -14.41 2.42
C GLU A 85 7.32 -14.22 1.04
N GLU A 86 8.15 -15.16 0.60
CA GLU A 86 8.82 -15.16 -0.70
C GLU A 86 7.81 -15.12 -1.85
N GLU A 87 6.68 -15.80 -1.70
CA GLU A 87 5.61 -15.81 -2.70
C GLU A 87 4.86 -14.47 -2.76
N LEU A 88 4.70 -13.80 -1.61
CA LEU A 88 4.10 -12.48 -1.52
C LEU A 88 5.04 -11.41 -2.08
N ILE A 89 6.35 -11.52 -1.83
CA ILE A 89 7.39 -10.69 -2.45
C ILE A 89 7.34 -10.86 -3.98
N ARG A 90 7.30 -12.10 -4.47
CA ARG A 90 7.20 -12.38 -5.92
C ARG A 90 5.93 -11.78 -6.51
N CYS A 91 4.78 -11.97 -5.87
CA CYS A 91 3.52 -11.39 -6.32
C CYS A 91 3.59 -9.86 -6.40
N ARG A 92 4.11 -9.22 -5.34
CA ARG A 92 4.29 -7.77 -5.32
C ARG A 92 5.18 -7.33 -6.49
N ASN A 93 6.32 -7.99 -6.71
CA ASN A 93 7.23 -7.63 -7.79
C ASN A 93 6.58 -7.79 -9.18
N GLU A 94 5.77 -8.84 -9.41
CA GLU A 94 5.01 -9.04 -10.65
C GLU A 94 4.04 -7.87 -10.90
N ILE A 95 3.23 -7.50 -9.90
CA ILE A 95 2.29 -6.39 -9.99
C ILE A 95 3.02 -5.07 -10.25
N PHE A 96 4.11 -4.84 -9.53
CA PHE A 96 4.88 -3.61 -9.66
C PHE A 96 5.62 -3.52 -11.00
N ALA A 97 6.04 -4.63 -11.59
CA ALA A 97 6.61 -4.66 -12.92
C ALA A 97 5.54 -4.28 -13.97
N ILE A 98 4.38 -4.95 -13.90
CA ILE A 98 3.26 -4.70 -14.83
C ILE A 98 2.83 -3.23 -14.80
N THR A 99 2.76 -2.63 -13.60
CA THR A 99 2.25 -1.26 -13.44
C THR A 99 3.29 -0.18 -13.75
N GLN A 100 4.59 -0.49 -13.66
CA GLN A 100 5.66 0.45 -14.02
C GLN A 100 5.79 0.70 -15.52
N GLU A 101 5.41 -0.26 -16.33
CA GLU A 101 5.41 -0.14 -17.80
C GLU A 101 4.25 0.72 -18.33
N THR A 102 3.34 1.15 -17.44
CA THR A 102 2.13 1.91 -17.82
C THR A 102 2.30 3.41 -17.62
N PHE A 103 2.36 4.14 -18.73
CA PHE A 103 2.49 5.61 -18.72
C PHE A 103 1.21 6.34 -19.18
N ASN A 104 0.24 5.63 -19.75
CA ASN A 104 -1.00 6.18 -20.29
C ASN A 104 -2.21 5.30 -19.93
N GLU A 105 -3.42 5.81 -20.20
CA GLU A 105 -4.69 5.15 -19.87
C GLU A 105 -4.83 3.76 -20.51
N SER A 106 -4.44 3.62 -21.78
CA SER A 106 -4.42 2.33 -22.47
C SER A 106 -3.52 1.29 -21.77
N GLY A 107 -2.32 1.70 -21.35
CA GLY A 107 -1.44 0.84 -20.57
C GLY A 107 -2.05 0.42 -19.25
N LEU A 108 -2.81 1.29 -18.58
CA LEU A 108 -3.50 0.97 -17.34
C LEU A 108 -4.60 -0.09 -17.53
N LEU A 109 -5.36 0.00 -18.63
CA LEU A 109 -6.35 -1.02 -18.98
C LEU A 109 -5.70 -2.39 -19.21
N VAL A 110 -4.62 -2.43 -20.00
CA VAL A 110 -3.88 -3.67 -20.27
C VAL A 110 -3.30 -4.27 -18.97
N ALA A 111 -2.74 -3.44 -18.09
CA ALA A 111 -2.26 -3.88 -16.80
C ALA A 111 -3.39 -4.46 -15.93
N LYS A 112 -4.55 -3.79 -15.90
CA LYS A 112 -5.72 -4.24 -15.15
C LYS A 112 -6.21 -5.60 -15.66
N GLU A 113 -6.32 -5.78 -16.97
CA GLU A 113 -6.72 -7.04 -17.60
C GLU A 113 -5.76 -8.19 -17.28
N LYS A 114 -4.44 -7.94 -17.39
CA LYS A 114 -3.42 -8.93 -17.06
C LYS A 114 -3.49 -9.36 -15.60
N ILE A 115 -3.56 -8.40 -14.68
CA ILE A 115 -3.69 -8.69 -13.24
C ILE A 115 -5.03 -9.39 -12.96
N PHE A 116 -6.11 -9.05 -13.67
CA PHE A 116 -7.42 -9.71 -13.50
C PHE A 116 -7.39 -11.18 -13.88
N ALA A 117 -6.71 -11.53 -14.97
CA ALA A 117 -6.49 -12.93 -15.34
C ALA A 117 -5.75 -13.69 -14.22
N ASP A 118 -4.67 -13.11 -13.70
CA ASP A 118 -3.86 -13.75 -12.65
C ASP A 118 -4.61 -13.86 -11.31
N VAL A 119 -5.38 -12.83 -10.94
CA VAL A 119 -6.22 -12.84 -9.73
C VAL A 119 -7.27 -13.95 -9.80
N ASN A 120 -7.89 -14.18 -10.97
CA ASN A 120 -8.87 -15.26 -11.11
C ASN A 120 -8.25 -16.66 -11.01
N GLN A 121 -6.98 -16.82 -11.37
CA GLN A 121 -6.25 -18.08 -11.18
C GLN A 121 -5.87 -18.33 -9.73
N ASN A 122 -5.53 -17.28 -8.96
CA ASN A 122 -5.11 -17.43 -7.57
C ASN A 122 -5.55 -16.28 -6.67
N ARG A 123 -6.85 -16.24 -6.37
CA ARG A 123 -7.49 -15.20 -5.56
C ARG A 123 -6.86 -15.03 -4.18
N ILE A 124 -6.49 -16.14 -3.52
CA ILE A 124 -5.91 -16.14 -2.17
C ILE A 124 -4.53 -15.48 -2.18
N ARG A 125 -3.65 -15.83 -3.13
CA ARG A 125 -2.32 -15.21 -3.26
C ARG A 125 -2.43 -13.70 -3.42
N TYR A 126 -3.28 -13.24 -4.34
CA TYR A 126 -3.43 -11.82 -4.64
C TYR A 126 -4.11 -11.04 -3.51
N HIS A 127 -5.06 -11.66 -2.80
CA HIS A 127 -5.59 -11.12 -1.55
C HIS A 127 -4.47 -10.82 -0.55
N TRP A 128 -3.66 -11.83 -0.20
CA TRP A 128 -2.57 -11.64 0.77
C TRP A 128 -1.50 -10.68 0.28
N CYS A 129 -1.23 -10.69 -1.02
CA CYS A 129 -0.29 -9.80 -1.69
C CYS A 129 -0.71 -8.32 -1.59
N PHE A 130 -2.01 -8.02 -1.62
CA PHE A 130 -2.51 -6.66 -1.39
C PHE A 130 -2.18 -6.16 0.02
N TYR A 131 -2.49 -6.93 1.06
CA TYR A 131 -2.19 -6.54 2.45
C TYR A 131 -0.68 -6.48 2.72
N PHE A 132 0.08 -7.45 2.21
CA PHE A 132 1.53 -7.43 2.31
C PHE A 132 2.12 -6.17 1.66
N SER A 133 1.66 -5.83 0.46
CA SER A 133 2.13 -4.63 -0.26
C SER A 133 1.80 -3.34 0.51
N MET A 134 0.62 -3.25 1.14
CA MET A 134 0.26 -2.14 2.03
C MET A 134 1.21 -2.03 3.23
N MET A 135 1.55 -3.15 3.87
CA MET A 135 2.52 -3.17 4.99
C MET A 135 3.92 -2.72 4.54
N VAL A 136 4.35 -3.13 3.34
CA VAL A 136 5.65 -2.74 2.79
C VAL A 136 5.71 -1.23 2.52
N VAL A 137 4.62 -0.62 2.03
CA VAL A 137 4.56 0.84 1.82
C VAL A 137 4.76 1.59 3.14
N ASP A 138 4.06 1.17 4.19
CA ASP A 138 4.16 1.78 5.52
C ASP A 138 5.57 1.65 6.10
N SER A 139 6.13 0.43 6.08
CA SER A 139 7.49 0.15 6.54
C SER A 139 8.54 0.98 5.79
N LYS A 140 8.40 1.11 4.46
CA LYS A 140 9.30 1.90 3.62
C LYS A 140 9.21 3.39 3.93
N LEU A 141 8.03 3.94 4.16
CA LEU A 141 7.87 5.35 4.51
C LEU A 141 8.48 5.70 5.87
N LYS A 142 8.45 4.75 6.81
CA LYS A 142 9.09 4.84 8.12
C LYS A 142 10.61 4.79 7.99
N SER A 143 11.17 3.85 7.24
CA SER A 143 12.62 3.76 7.04
C SER A 143 13.20 4.94 6.24
N ASP A 144 12.48 5.40 5.22
CA ASP A 144 12.91 6.51 4.38
C ASP A 144 12.85 7.87 5.11
N ALA A 145 12.20 7.97 6.27
CA ALA A 145 12.03 9.22 7.01
C ALA A 145 13.37 9.85 7.45
N MET A 146 14.41 9.04 7.69
CA MET A 146 15.71 9.53 8.15
C MET A 146 16.72 9.84 7.03
N GLY A 147 16.41 9.50 5.76
CA GLY A 147 17.42 9.54 4.69
C GLY A 147 16.95 10.07 3.34
N LYS A 148 15.66 10.37 3.17
CA LYS A 148 15.12 10.87 1.90
C LYS A 148 14.33 12.15 2.08
N SER A 149 14.40 13.00 1.05
CA SER A 149 13.58 14.21 1.01
C SER A 149 12.09 13.87 0.95
N ILE A 150 11.24 14.79 1.45
CA ILE A 150 9.78 14.67 1.36
C ILE A 150 9.33 14.42 -0.09
N LYS A 151 9.97 15.09 -1.07
CA LYS A 151 9.66 14.95 -2.50
C LYS A 151 9.90 13.52 -2.99
N GLU A 152 11.02 12.91 -2.62
CA GLU A 152 11.35 11.52 -3.01
C GLU A 152 10.40 10.52 -2.35
N ARG A 153 10.12 10.71 -1.06
CA ARG A 153 9.18 9.86 -0.31
C ARG A 153 7.78 9.93 -0.91
N LEU A 154 7.30 11.13 -1.24
CA LEU A 154 6.00 11.34 -1.88
C LEU A 154 5.93 10.71 -3.27
N SER A 155 6.98 10.86 -4.08
CA SER A 155 7.08 10.23 -5.40
C SER A 155 7.02 8.71 -5.31
N GLY A 156 7.78 8.12 -4.38
CA GLY A 156 7.75 6.68 -4.09
C GLY A 156 6.37 6.22 -3.62
N PHE A 157 5.75 6.95 -2.68
CA PHE A 157 4.41 6.67 -2.19
C PHE A 157 3.36 6.65 -3.29
N HIS A 158 3.33 7.67 -4.15
CA HIS A 158 2.38 7.70 -5.29
C HIS A 158 2.59 6.54 -6.25
N LYS A 159 3.85 6.18 -6.54
CA LYS A 159 4.18 5.04 -7.42
C LYS A 159 3.64 3.73 -6.84
N GLU A 160 3.84 3.50 -5.55
CA GLU A 160 3.38 2.27 -4.88
C GLU A 160 1.85 2.24 -4.77
N MET A 161 1.23 3.39 -4.44
CA MET A 161 -0.22 3.50 -4.35
C MET A 161 -0.92 3.33 -5.69
N LYS A 162 -0.31 3.75 -6.79
CA LYS A 162 -0.83 3.47 -8.14
C LYS A 162 -0.90 1.97 -8.43
N ALA A 163 0.13 1.20 -8.06
CA ALA A 163 0.13 -0.25 -8.26
C ALA A 163 -0.95 -0.94 -7.40
N LEU A 164 -1.04 -0.54 -6.13
CA LEU A 164 -2.07 -1.02 -5.20
C LEU A 164 -3.48 -0.66 -5.64
N TRP A 165 -3.67 0.50 -6.25
CA TRP A 165 -4.94 0.96 -6.81
C TRP A 165 -5.45 -0.02 -7.88
N ILE A 166 -4.58 -0.38 -8.83
CA ILE A 166 -4.93 -1.32 -9.90
C ILE A 166 -5.29 -2.67 -9.28
N LEU A 167 -4.43 -3.18 -8.39
CA LEU A 167 -4.68 -4.45 -7.69
C LEU A 167 -6.00 -4.46 -6.92
N ALA A 168 -6.28 -3.41 -6.13
CA ALA A 168 -7.51 -3.29 -5.36
C ALA A 168 -8.75 -3.29 -6.27
N SER A 169 -8.73 -2.50 -7.34
CA SER A 169 -9.83 -2.45 -8.31
C SER A 169 -10.07 -3.82 -8.97
N THR A 170 -9.00 -4.55 -9.26
CA THR A 170 -9.05 -5.87 -9.87
C THR A 170 -9.59 -6.92 -8.90
N LEU A 171 -9.18 -6.86 -7.63
CA LEU A 171 -9.70 -7.72 -6.58
C LEU A 171 -11.19 -7.47 -6.35
N ASP A 172 -11.62 -6.21 -6.22
CA ASP A 172 -13.04 -5.88 -6.08
C ASP A 172 -13.87 -6.41 -7.25
N GLN A 173 -13.36 -6.27 -8.48
CA GLN A 173 -14.00 -6.82 -9.67
C GLN A 173 -14.05 -8.36 -9.66
N ALA A 174 -12.96 -9.03 -9.27
CA ALA A 174 -12.87 -10.50 -9.30
C ALA A 174 -13.70 -11.17 -8.19
N PHE A 175 -13.80 -10.52 -7.02
CA PHE A 175 -14.64 -10.96 -5.91
C PHE A 175 -16.09 -10.46 -6.00
N GLN A 176 -16.38 -9.54 -6.93
CA GLN A 176 -17.69 -8.88 -7.06
C GLN A 176 -18.14 -8.20 -5.77
N GLN A 177 -17.20 -7.59 -5.05
CA GLN A 177 -17.43 -6.94 -3.76
C GLN A 177 -16.58 -5.69 -3.68
N GLU A 178 -17.11 -4.56 -3.21
CA GLU A 178 -16.36 -3.32 -3.01
C GLU A 178 -15.72 -3.30 -1.61
N ARG A 179 -14.57 -3.95 -1.43
CA ARG A 179 -13.88 -4.05 -0.12
C ARG A 179 -12.46 -3.51 -0.16
N TYR A 180 -11.69 -3.88 -1.17
CA TYR A 180 -10.28 -3.56 -1.29
C TYR A 180 -10.06 -2.09 -1.64
N PHE A 181 -10.85 -1.55 -2.58
CA PHE A 181 -10.69 -0.18 -3.03
C PHE A 181 -11.08 0.86 -1.99
N PRO A 182 -12.24 0.76 -1.30
CA PRO A 182 -12.56 1.65 -0.18
C PRO A 182 -11.51 1.62 0.93
N TYR A 183 -11.02 0.42 1.28
CA TYR A 183 -9.97 0.24 2.27
C TYR A 183 -8.66 0.92 1.84
N LEU A 184 -8.23 0.72 0.59
CA LEU A 184 -7.04 1.38 0.05
C LEU A 184 -7.16 2.91 0.12
N ARG A 185 -8.33 3.45 -0.24
CA ARG A 185 -8.61 4.89 -0.21
C ARG A 185 -8.50 5.45 1.21
N GLN A 186 -9.08 4.76 2.19
CA GLN A 186 -8.97 5.14 3.59
C GLN A 186 -7.50 5.13 4.05
N ARG A 187 -6.78 4.02 3.81
CA ARG A 187 -5.37 3.90 4.18
C ARG A 187 -4.48 4.93 3.49
N TYR A 188 -4.79 5.31 2.25
CA TYR A 188 -4.08 6.38 1.55
C TYR A 188 -4.17 7.71 2.32
N ILE A 189 -5.36 8.07 2.78
CA ILE A 189 -5.57 9.30 3.56
C ILE A 189 -4.81 9.22 4.89
N GLU A 190 -4.97 8.12 5.63
CA GLU A 190 -4.32 7.91 6.93
C GLU A 190 -2.79 7.97 6.82
N ILE A 191 -2.20 7.25 5.86
CA ILE A 191 -0.75 7.26 5.62
C ILE A 191 -0.30 8.66 5.19
N SER A 192 -1.09 9.35 4.36
CA SER A 192 -0.72 10.69 3.90
C SER A 192 -0.65 11.70 5.04
N GLU A 193 -1.62 11.64 5.96
CA GLU A 193 -1.69 12.48 7.15
C GLU A 193 -0.54 12.16 8.10
N MET A 194 -0.26 10.87 8.33
CA MET A 194 0.79 10.41 9.25
C MET A 194 2.21 10.78 8.79
N TYR A 195 2.54 10.57 7.51
CA TYR A 195 3.92 10.71 7.03
C TYR A 195 4.23 12.02 6.32
N PHE A 196 3.20 12.76 5.87
CA PHE A 196 3.37 14.04 5.16
C PHE A 196 2.65 15.21 5.83
N ALA A 197 2.04 15.01 7.01
CA ALA A 197 1.31 16.01 7.78
C ALA A 197 0.20 16.72 6.97
N ARG A 198 -0.30 16.07 5.92
CA ARG A 198 -1.37 16.62 5.05
C ARG A 198 -2.19 15.49 4.46
N ARG A 199 -3.50 15.72 4.37
CA ARG A 199 -4.40 14.84 3.63
C ARG A 199 -4.17 15.04 2.14
N LEU A 200 -3.54 14.06 1.51
CA LEU A 200 -3.42 14.06 0.06
C LEU A 200 -4.78 13.70 -0.54
N ASN A 201 -5.11 14.34 -1.66
CA ASN A 201 -6.28 13.93 -2.42
C ASN A 201 -6.11 12.48 -2.86
N PRO A 202 -7.08 11.59 -2.59
CA PRO A 202 -7.02 10.23 -3.08
C PRO A 202 -6.84 10.24 -4.58
N ILE A 203 -5.98 9.34 -5.06
CA ILE A 203 -5.82 9.12 -6.50
C ILE A 203 -7.22 8.78 -7.04
N GLN A 204 -7.77 9.68 -7.86
CA GLN A 204 -9.03 9.41 -8.56
C GLN A 204 -8.83 8.18 -9.44
N ASP A 205 -9.90 7.42 -9.67
CA ASP A 205 -9.85 6.32 -10.63
C ASP A 205 -9.26 6.83 -11.95
N PRO A 206 -8.05 6.38 -12.37
CA PRO A 206 -7.43 6.85 -13.60
C PRO A 206 -8.20 6.40 -14.84
N LEU A 207 -9.10 5.41 -14.71
CA LEU A 207 -10.04 4.97 -15.74
C LEU A 207 -11.40 5.69 -15.62
N GLY A 208 -11.53 6.63 -14.68
CA GLY A 208 -12.73 7.43 -14.50
C GLY A 208 -13.96 6.57 -14.26
N SER A 209 -14.07 5.94 -13.08
CA SER A 209 -15.38 5.56 -12.55
C SER A 209 -16.22 6.84 -12.53
N LYS A 210 -17.10 7.02 -13.53
CA LYS A 210 -17.99 8.18 -13.65
C LYS A 210 -18.55 8.45 -12.26
N ALA A 211 -18.17 9.58 -11.66
CA ALA A 211 -18.74 10.00 -10.40
C ALA A 211 -20.26 9.90 -10.58
N LYS A 212 -20.92 9.03 -9.80
CA LYS A 212 -22.38 9.01 -9.77
C LYS A 212 -22.79 10.47 -9.54
N PRO A 213 -23.56 11.10 -10.46
CA PRO A 213 -23.94 12.48 -10.29
C PRO A 213 -24.61 12.57 -8.93
N LYS A 214 -24.07 13.46 -8.09
CA LYS A 214 -24.57 13.75 -6.76
C LYS A 214 -26.05 14.08 -6.97
N ALA A 215 -26.94 13.19 -6.53
CA ALA A 215 -28.37 13.41 -6.67
C ALA A 215 -28.68 14.74 -5.98
N GLU A 216 -28.92 15.78 -6.77
CA GLU A 216 -29.40 17.06 -6.27
C GLU A 216 -30.72 16.75 -5.57
N ARG A 217 -30.70 16.89 -4.25
CA ARG A 217 -31.89 16.74 -3.42
C ARG A 217 -32.94 17.71 -4.00
N PRO A 218 -34.10 17.23 -4.47
CA PRO A 218 -35.07 18.10 -5.12
C PRO A 218 -35.48 19.19 -4.14
N ALA A 219 -35.33 20.44 -4.57
CA ALA A 219 -35.80 21.62 -3.85
C ALA A 219 -37.33 21.68 -3.95
N SER A 220 -38.03 20.80 -3.25
CA SER A 220 -39.49 20.85 -3.10
C SER A 220 -39.91 20.18 -1.80
N GLU A 221 -39.51 20.76 -0.67
CA GLU A 221 -40.11 20.44 0.63
C GLU A 221 -40.00 21.67 1.54
N PHE A 222 -40.64 22.74 1.10
CA PHE A 222 -41.09 23.86 1.94
C PHE A 222 -42.39 24.35 1.30
N GLU A 223 -43.48 23.65 1.64
CA GLU A 223 -44.81 24.25 1.69
C GLU A 223 -44.98 24.98 3.03
#